data_AF-A0A3N5N1C9-F1
#
_entry.id   AF-A0A3N5N1C9-F1
#
_cell.length_a   1.000
_cell.length_b   1.000
_cell.length_c   1.000
_cell.angle_alpha   90.00
_cell.angle_beta   90.00
_cell.angle_gamma   90.00
#
_symmetry.space_group_name_H-M   'P 1'
#
loop_
_entity.id
_entity.type
_entity.pdbx_description
1 polymer ?
#
loop_
_entity_poly.entity_id
_entity_poly.type
_entity_poly.pdbx_seq_one_letter_code
_entity_poly.pdbx_strand_id
1 'polypeptide(L)'
;MNSSDGLRNGYDAFISHNHADKAWARELAERLAQVDFHGRPLRPWLDEQFLDPGDLGQEAELTSALQRSRTLVLVLSPASVASKWVGFELEYFLRSRRLEEVVPLLMAPCKKPSILGDAEPLDFTEAAQTERAFGELVERLCPPDGPGIAEAETSIDHAWSAALDADPGGLDAEPSPERDALLAALLRFTIDDPATEGLALTGFSRAGRLLLRDHERDHPAAYNMKMLLGECLAIAVHHHARYRQVAQRYLDLEPADSEDPVLAFVVARAFSKLAAIDPALIDMGALLRVATQLDARAPFNNKKATVAMLLGRIAAKLRGTDLGDLLIQTLGEGGTAARIAAIGGISTGEEQAPSVFYVNELAAMQAARGAPRSGALEPPSRKLLALLRGIYLDQPLVVQHQFEIAQDDLRRAFAIDDLPYGYTWFALRRAAPAAHPNRAPFMGTVAKATTANMEELALRLNASHVVCLTEPRIVEALFDRAGSLLIPLQDESSPQCRRLSSRGVPFAMLDTERMADLKDGDHVEIEGDRMRIVSQR
;
A
#
# COMPACT_ATOMS: atom_id res chain seq x y z
N MET A 1 -12.91 -12.67 19.04
CA MET A 1 -12.81 -13.07 17.62
C MET A 1 -14.23 -13.09 17.06
N ASN A 2 -14.65 -11.98 16.44
CA ASN A 2 -15.90 -11.90 15.69
C ASN A 2 -15.55 -12.13 14.22
N SER A 3 -16.10 -13.18 13.64
CA SER A 3 -15.88 -13.62 12.26
C SER A 3 -16.62 -12.77 11.21
N SER A 4 -16.75 -11.46 11.44
CA SER A 4 -17.40 -10.50 10.54
C SER A 4 -16.40 -9.54 9.87
N ASP A 5 -15.10 -9.80 9.99
CA ASP A 5 -14.03 -8.88 9.57
C ASP A 5 -13.46 -9.16 8.16
N GLY A 6 -14.25 -9.83 7.30
CA GLY A 6 -13.72 -10.52 6.11
C GLY A 6 -13.61 -9.69 4.83
N LEU A 7 -14.59 -8.85 4.47
CA LEU A 7 -14.64 -8.20 3.15
C LEU A 7 -15.36 -6.85 3.24
N ARG A 8 -14.65 -5.81 3.69
CA ARG A 8 -15.17 -4.43 3.76
C ARG A 8 -15.00 -3.69 2.42
N ASN A 9 -15.80 -2.65 2.23
CA ASN A 9 -16.16 -2.05 0.94
C ASN A 9 -14.95 -1.69 0.04
N GLY A 10 -14.92 -2.24 -1.17
CA GLY A 10 -13.90 -1.94 -2.19
C GLY A 10 -14.34 -0.93 -3.25
N TYR A 11 -15.65 -0.67 -3.35
CA TYR A 11 -16.25 0.10 -4.45
C TYR A 11 -17.22 1.16 -3.93
N ASP A 12 -17.26 2.30 -4.63
CA ASP A 12 -18.21 3.37 -4.35
C ASP A 12 -19.60 3.04 -4.90
N ALA A 13 -19.65 2.44 -6.07
CA ALA A 13 -20.88 2.11 -6.77
C ALA A 13 -20.76 0.77 -7.50
N PHE A 14 -21.77 -0.07 -7.36
CA PHE A 14 -22.02 -1.21 -8.25
C PHE A 14 -22.98 -0.77 -9.35
N ILE A 15 -22.64 -0.95 -10.63
CA ILE A 15 -23.50 -0.56 -11.75
C ILE A 15 -24.23 -1.79 -12.29
N SER A 16 -25.46 -1.99 -11.80
CA SER A 16 -26.37 -3.05 -12.23
C SER A 16 -27.06 -2.66 -13.53
N HIS A 17 -26.88 -3.47 -14.57
CA HIS A 17 -27.40 -3.20 -15.91
C HIS A 17 -27.66 -4.51 -16.68
N ASN A 18 -28.45 -4.44 -17.75
CA ASN A 18 -28.59 -5.57 -18.67
C ASN A 18 -27.46 -5.57 -19.71
N HIS A 19 -27.05 -6.75 -20.20
CA HIS A 19 -26.06 -6.87 -21.28
C HIS A 19 -26.38 -6.04 -22.54
N ALA A 20 -27.68 -5.81 -22.85
CA ALA A 20 -28.11 -4.96 -23.96
C ALA A 20 -27.76 -3.47 -23.75
N ASP A 21 -27.59 -3.04 -22.51
CA ASP A 21 -27.34 -1.66 -22.09
C ASP A 21 -25.85 -1.40 -21.80
N LYS A 22 -24.98 -2.38 -22.10
CA LYS A 22 -23.57 -2.41 -21.68
C LYS A 22 -22.73 -1.24 -22.19
N ALA A 23 -22.95 -0.80 -23.43
CA ALA A 23 -22.21 0.32 -23.99
C ALA A 23 -22.45 1.61 -23.18
N TRP A 24 -23.71 1.86 -22.80
CA TRP A 24 -24.11 3.01 -22.01
C TRP A 24 -23.59 2.91 -20.56
N ALA A 25 -23.71 1.73 -19.94
CA ALA A 25 -23.21 1.51 -18.60
C ALA A 25 -21.68 1.68 -18.49
N ARG A 26 -20.94 1.31 -19.55
CA ARG A 26 -19.49 1.56 -19.64
C ARG A 26 -19.16 3.04 -19.67
N GLU A 27 -19.85 3.82 -20.51
CA GLU A 27 -19.65 5.27 -20.57
C GLU A 27 -19.93 5.92 -19.20
N LEU A 28 -21.01 5.51 -18.53
CA LEU A 28 -21.30 5.97 -17.17
C LEU A 28 -20.19 5.62 -16.17
N ALA A 29 -19.70 4.38 -16.19
CA ALA A 29 -18.62 3.93 -15.31
C ALA A 29 -17.33 4.73 -15.55
N GLU A 30 -16.98 4.98 -16.81
CA GLU A 30 -15.82 5.78 -17.17
C GLU A 30 -15.95 7.22 -16.67
N ARG A 31 -17.12 7.84 -16.86
CA ARG A 31 -17.41 9.19 -16.34
C ARG A 31 -17.33 9.24 -14.81
N LEU A 32 -17.93 8.28 -14.11
CA LEU A 32 -17.86 8.19 -12.65
C LEU A 32 -16.42 8.03 -12.17
N ALA A 33 -15.59 7.22 -12.84
CA ALA A 33 -14.19 7.03 -12.49
C ALA A 33 -13.32 8.30 -12.64
N GLN A 34 -13.81 9.35 -13.31
CA GLN A 34 -13.14 10.66 -13.37
C GLN A 34 -13.55 11.62 -12.24
N VAL A 35 -14.56 11.27 -11.44
CA VAL A 35 -15.04 12.13 -10.34
C VAL A 35 -14.12 11.97 -9.14
N ASP A 36 -13.54 13.06 -8.66
CA ASP A 36 -12.79 13.08 -7.39
C ASP A 36 -13.76 13.08 -6.20
N PHE A 37 -13.48 12.21 -5.25
CA PHE A 37 -14.15 12.14 -3.97
C PHE A 37 -13.10 12.01 -2.86
N HIS A 38 -12.94 13.09 -2.10
CA HIS A 38 -11.98 13.19 -1.01
C HIS A 38 -10.51 12.99 -1.44
N GLY A 39 -10.12 13.44 -2.64
CA GLY A 39 -8.73 13.34 -3.12
C GLY A 39 -8.36 11.97 -3.70
N ARG A 40 -9.37 11.17 -4.08
CA ARG A 40 -9.24 9.95 -4.89
C ARG A 40 -10.39 9.87 -5.90
N PRO A 41 -10.20 9.23 -7.06
CA PRO A 41 -11.32 8.98 -7.97
C PRO A 41 -12.35 8.01 -7.37
N LEU A 42 -13.61 8.14 -7.77
CA LEU A 42 -14.64 7.12 -7.49
C LEU A 42 -14.26 5.78 -8.13
N ARG A 43 -14.70 4.71 -7.47
CA ARG A 43 -14.46 3.32 -7.88
C ARG A 43 -15.77 2.65 -8.26
N PRO A 44 -16.26 2.85 -9.50
CA PRO A 44 -17.37 2.08 -10.00
C PRO A 44 -16.93 0.64 -10.29
N TRP A 45 -17.79 -0.30 -9.96
CA TRP A 45 -17.70 -1.69 -10.40
C TRP A 45 -18.70 -1.91 -11.53
N LEU A 46 -18.21 -2.50 -12.62
CA LEU A 46 -18.99 -2.85 -13.80
C LEU A 46 -18.59 -4.25 -14.22
N ASP A 47 -19.59 -5.08 -14.55
CA ASP A 47 -19.33 -6.33 -15.24
C ASP A 47 -18.93 -6.07 -16.70
N GLU A 48 -17.63 -6.12 -16.97
CA GLU A 48 -17.12 -5.92 -18.33
C GLU A 48 -17.01 -7.21 -19.16
N GLN A 49 -17.15 -8.42 -18.59
CA GLN A 49 -16.84 -9.68 -19.31
C GLN A 49 -17.62 -10.97 -18.87
N PHE A 50 -18.89 -10.91 -18.48
CA PHE A 50 -19.71 -12.14 -18.39
C PHE A 50 -20.40 -12.52 -19.71
N LEU A 51 -19.68 -13.27 -20.56
CA LEU A 51 -20.23 -14.06 -21.67
C LEU A 51 -19.56 -15.46 -21.68
N ASP A 52 -19.85 -16.31 -20.70
CA ASP A 52 -19.77 -17.79 -20.82
C ASP A 52 -20.60 -18.49 -19.69
N PRO A 53 -21.35 -19.58 -19.95
CA PRO A 53 -22.43 -20.08 -19.08
C PRO A 53 -21.97 -21.14 -18.06
N GLY A 54 -21.42 -20.70 -16.92
CA GLY A 54 -21.14 -21.54 -15.75
C GLY A 54 -21.58 -20.85 -14.45
N ASP A 55 -22.73 -21.24 -13.91
CA ASP A 55 -23.52 -20.47 -12.92
C ASP A 55 -22.85 -20.21 -11.56
N LEU A 56 -21.99 -21.10 -11.05
CA LEU A 56 -21.55 -21.03 -9.65
C LEU A 56 -20.41 -20.02 -9.38
N GLY A 57 -19.50 -19.79 -10.33
CA GLY A 57 -18.44 -18.79 -10.18
C GLY A 57 -18.95 -17.35 -10.36
N GLN A 58 -20.02 -17.19 -11.15
CA GLN A 58 -20.62 -15.90 -11.50
C GLN A 58 -21.34 -15.28 -10.29
N GLU A 59 -22.08 -16.10 -9.54
CA GLU A 59 -22.82 -15.62 -8.38
C GLU A 59 -21.89 -15.20 -7.23
N ALA A 60 -20.81 -15.93 -6.96
CA ALA A 60 -19.87 -15.60 -5.89
C ALA A 60 -19.15 -14.25 -6.12
N GLU A 61 -18.64 -14.02 -7.34
CA GLU A 61 -17.98 -12.76 -7.68
C GLU A 61 -18.94 -11.57 -7.63
N LEU A 62 -20.13 -11.75 -8.20
CA LEU A 62 -21.17 -10.72 -8.21
C LEU A 62 -21.65 -10.36 -6.81
N THR A 63 -21.93 -11.37 -5.99
CA THR A 63 -22.38 -11.18 -4.61
C THR A 63 -21.27 -10.56 -3.74
N SER A 64 -20.01 -10.95 -3.94
CA SER A 64 -18.86 -10.30 -3.31
C SER A 64 -18.74 -8.82 -3.73
N ALA A 65 -18.87 -8.50 -5.01
CA ALA A 65 -18.84 -7.12 -5.49
C ALA A 65 -19.99 -6.28 -4.93
N LEU A 66 -21.21 -6.83 -4.85
CA LEU A 66 -22.37 -6.19 -4.24
C LEU A 66 -22.15 -5.93 -2.75
N GLN A 67 -21.67 -6.92 -1.99
CA GLN A 67 -21.36 -6.76 -0.57
C GLN A 67 -20.35 -5.63 -0.33
N ARG A 68 -19.38 -5.51 -1.24
CA ARG A 68 -18.27 -4.56 -1.16
C ARG A 68 -18.57 -3.20 -1.77
N SER A 69 -19.77 -2.99 -2.29
CA SER A 69 -20.19 -1.71 -2.87
C SER A 69 -21.01 -0.92 -1.86
N ARG A 70 -20.72 0.38 -1.77
CA ARG A 70 -21.47 1.28 -0.89
C ARG A 70 -22.87 1.58 -1.44
N THR A 71 -22.98 1.74 -2.76
CA THR A 71 -24.23 2.10 -3.44
C THR A 71 -24.49 1.15 -4.60
N LEU A 72 -25.77 0.80 -4.84
CA LEU A 72 -26.22 0.11 -6.04
C LEU A 72 -26.79 1.14 -7.02
N VAL A 73 -26.10 1.35 -8.13
CA VAL A 73 -26.61 2.14 -9.27
C VAL A 73 -27.37 1.19 -10.18
N LEU A 74 -28.70 1.34 -10.23
CA LEU A 74 -29.59 0.44 -10.94
C LEU A 74 -30.04 1.07 -12.27
N VAL A 75 -29.52 0.58 -13.39
CA VAL A 75 -29.88 1.07 -14.72
C VAL A 75 -31.21 0.47 -15.16
N LEU A 76 -32.23 1.31 -15.30
CA LEU A 76 -33.59 0.95 -15.67
C LEU A 76 -33.81 1.09 -17.19
N SER A 77 -34.16 -0.03 -17.80
CA SER A 77 -34.55 -0.19 -19.20
C SER A 77 -35.58 -1.33 -19.30
N PRO A 78 -36.33 -1.46 -20.42
CA PRO A 78 -37.21 -2.62 -20.61
C PRO A 78 -36.49 -3.97 -20.47
N ALA A 79 -35.24 -4.07 -20.94
CA ALA A 79 -34.44 -5.29 -20.84
C ALA A 79 -33.95 -5.56 -19.41
N SER A 80 -33.56 -4.50 -18.69
CA SER A 80 -33.13 -4.57 -17.29
C SER A 80 -34.26 -5.02 -16.36
N VAL A 81 -35.45 -4.44 -16.50
CA VAL A 81 -36.62 -4.79 -15.67
C VAL A 81 -37.08 -6.24 -15.90
N ALA A 82 -36.89 -6.78 -17.11
CA ALA A 82 -37.20 -8.17 -17.43
C ALA A 82 -36.09 -9.16 -17.01
N SER A 83 -34.92 -8.67 -16.59
CA SER A 83 -33.77 -9.50 -16.27
C SER A 83 -33.89 -10.13 -14.89
N LYS A 84 -33.77 -11.47 -14.83
CA LYS A 84 -33.67 -12.19 -13.56
C LYS A 84 -32.42 -11.82 -12.77
N TRP A 85 -31.32 -11.53 -13.46
CA TRP A 85 -30.05 -11.19 -12.83
C TRP A 85 -30.13 -9.84 -12.11
N VAL A 86 -30.61 -8.80 -12.81
CA VAL A 86 -30.79 -7.46 -12.20
C VAL A 86 -31.76 -7.53 -11.01
N GLY A 87 -32.84 -8.32 -11.14
CA GLY A 87 -33.76 -8.58 -10.03
C GLY A 87 -33.05 -9.23 -8.83
N PHE A 88 -32.25 -10.26 -9.05
CA PHE A 88 -31.44 -10.88 -8.00
C PHE A 88 -30.47 -9.89 -7.36
N GLU A 89 -29.72 -9.09 -8.13
CA GLU A 89 -28.72 -8.15 -7.61
C GLU A 89 -29.36 -7.14 -6.67
N LEU A 90 -30.52 -6.59 -7.06
CA LEU A 90 -31.30 -5.67 -6.26
C LEU A 90 -31.81 -6.32 -4.97
N GLU A 91 -32.41 -7.50 -5.07
CA GLU A 91 -32.87 -8.24 -3.90
C GLU A 91 -31.72 -8.61 -2.96
N TYR A 92 -30.59 -9.06 -3.52
CA TYR A 92 -29.40 -9.44 -2.78
C TYR A 92 -28.82 -8.26 -2.02
N PHE A 93 -28.63 -7.11 -2.69
CA PHE A 93 -28.12 -5.89 -2.08
C PHE A 93 -29.01 -5.46 -0.90
N LEU A 94 -30.33 -5.45 -1.09
CA LEU A 94 -31.31 -5.04 -0.08
C LEU A 94 -31.44 -6.02 1.11
N ARG A 95 -30.81 -7.21 1.09
CA ARG A 95 -30.77 -8.11 2.26
C ARG A 95 -29.96 -7.51 3.42
N SER A 96 -28.94 -6.71 3.11
CA SER A 96 -28.02 -6.13 4.10
C SER A 96 -27.83 -4.63 3.95
N ARG A 97 -28.45 -4.01 2.96
CA ARG A 97 -28.35 -2.58 2.64
C ARG A 97 -29.73 -1.94 2.63
N ARG A 98 -29.76 -0.62 2.69
CA ARG A 98 -31.01 0.13 2.74
C ARG A 98 -31.43 0.59 1.35
N LEU A 99 -32.72 0.85 1.16
CA LEU A 99 -33.24 1.29 -0.14
C LEU A 99 -32.66 2.64 -0.57
N GLU A 100 -32.30 3.50 0.38
CA GLU A 100 -31.65 4.80 0.10
C GLU A 100 -30.25 4.66 -0.49
N GLU A 101 -29.64 3.47 -0.37
CA GLU A 101 -28.35 3.13 -0.97
C GLU A 101 -28.52 2.55 -2.39
N VAL A 102 -29.73 2.55 -2.94
CA VAL A 102 -30.03 2.21 -4.34
C VAL A 102 -30.37 3.50 -5.10
N VAL A 103 -29.64 3.76 -6.18
CA VAL A 103 -29.86 4.91 -7.07
C VAL A 103 -30.39 4.42 -8.42
N PRO A 104 -31.72 4.47 -8.65
CA PRO A 104 -32.28 4.11 -9.94
C PRO A 104 -31.97 5.16 -11.01
N LEU A 105 -31.50 4.73 -12.18
CA LEU A 105 -31.25 5.58 -13.35
C LEU A 105 -32.20 5.16 -14.47
N LEU A 106 -33.05 6.06 -14.96
CA LEU A 106 -33.93 5.76 -16.09
C LEU A 106 -33.18 5.99 -17.41
N MET A 107 -32.69 4.91 -18.01
CA MET A 107 -32.01 4.96 -19.31
C MET A 107 -33.01 4.93 -20.47
N ALA A 108 -34.10 4.16 -20.32
CA ALA A 108 -35.19 4.07 -21.30
C ALA A 108 -36.54 3.90 -20.60
N PRO A 109 -37.65 4.43 -21.17
CA PRO A 109 -38.98 4.31 -20.59
C PRO A 109 -39.34 2.84 -20.29
N CYS A 110 -39.66 2.56 -19.02
CA CYS A 110 -40.00 1.22 -18.56
C CYS A 110 -40.90 1.26 -17.32
N LYS A 111 -41.48 0.12 -16.95
CA LYS A 111 -42.28 0.01 -15.72
C LYS A 111 -41.34 -0.15 -14.53
N LYS A 112 -41.28 0.85 -13.65
CA LYS A 112 -40.46 0.84 -12.42
C LYS A 112 -40.75 -0.42 -11.58
N PRO A 113 -39.73 -1.20 -11.17
CA PRO A 113 -39.90 -2.31 -10.24
C PRO A 113 -40.54 -1.86 -8.92
N SER A 114 -41.54 -2.60 -8.42
CA SER A 114 -42.28 -2.24 -7.21
C SER A 114 -41.41 -2.21 -5.95
N ILE A 115 -40.34 -3.01 -5.92
CA ILE A 115 -39.37 -3.06 -4.81
C ILE A 115 -38.67 -1.71 -4.58
N LEU A 116 -38.63 -0.84 -5.59
CA LEU A 116 -38.05 0.51 -5.47
C LEU A 116 -38.98 1.49 -4.73
N GLY A 117 -40.23 1.13 -4.43
CA GLY A 117 -41.17 1.97 -3.69
C GLY A 117 -41.26 3.39 -4.27
N ASP A 118 -41.03 4.38 -3.41
CA ASP A 118 -41.07 5.81 -3.75
C ASP A 118 -39.73 6.36 -4.27
N ALA A 119 -38.69 5.54 -4.44
CA ALA A 119 -37.42 6.00 -4.99
C ALA A 119 -37.63 6.53 -6.43
N GLU A 120 -37.37 7.82 -6.61
CA GLU A 120 -37.47 8.48 -7.91
C GLU A 120 -36.20 8.23 -8.73
N PRO A 121 -36.33 7.70 -9.97
CA PRO A 121 -35.21 7.53 -10.88
C PRO A 121 -34.63 8.87 -11.34
N LEU A 122 -33.31 8.94 -11.44
CA LEU A 122 -32.64 10.01 -12.17
C LEU A 122 -32.85 9.80 -13.68
N ASP A 123 -33.36 10.80 -14.38
CA ASP A 123 -33.76 10.66 -15.79
C ASP A 123 -32.57 10.89 -16.75
N PHE A 124 -32.18 9.83 -17.47
CA PHE A 124 -31.16 9.85 -18.51
C PHE A 124 -31.75 9.66 -19.93
N THR A 125 -33.07 9.71 -20.09
CA THR A 125 -33.74 9.48 -21.38
C THR A 125 -33.61 10.68 -22.34
N GLU A 126 -33.42 11.88 -21.80
CA GLU A 126 -33.25 13.11 -22.57
C GLU A 126 -31.82 13.66 -22.48
N ALA A 127 -31.20 13.90 -23.63
CA ALA A 127 -29.85 14.46 -23.71
C ALA A 127 -29.71 15.81 -22.98
N ALA A 128 -30.78 16.63 -22.97
CA ALA A 128 -30.78 17.93 -22.29
C ALA A 128 -30.73 17.82 -20.76
N GLN A 129 -31.17 16.69 -20.19
CA GLN A 129 -31.26 16.46 -18.74
C GLN A 129 -30.10 15.59 -18.22
N THR A 130 -29.40 14.89 -19.11
CA THR A 130 -28.33 13.93 -18.79
C THR A 130 -27.25 14.53 -17.87
N GLU A 131 -26.78 15.75 -18.14
CA GLU A 131 -25.72 16.36 -17.31
C GLU A 131 -26.21 16.74 -15.92
N ARG A 132 -27.47 17.17 -15.80
CA ARG A 132 -28.08 17.43 -14.49
C ARG A 132 -28.27 16.12 -13.71
N ALA A 133 -28.80 15.09 -14.35
CA ALA A 133 -28.98 13.78 -13.74
C ALA A 133 -27.65 13.14 -13.32
N PHE A 134 -26.58 13.34 -14.10
CA PHE A 134 -25.23 12.93 -13.73
C PHE A 134 -24.71 13.70 -12.50
N GLY A 135 -24.93 15.02 -12.43
CA GLY A 135 -24.62 15.81 -11.24
C GLY A 135 -25.34 15.30 -9.98
N GLU A 136 -26.64 15.04 -10.08
CA GLU A 136 -27.45 14.49 -8.98
C GLU A 136 -26.99 13.07 -8.58
N LEU A 137 -26.56 12.23 -9.54
CA LEU A 137 -25.95 10.93 -9.26
C LEU A 137 -24.65 11.10 -8.46
N VAL A 138 -23.79 12.03 -8.88
CA VAL A 138 -22.54 12.33 -8.17
C VAL A 138 -22.82 12.82 -6.75
N GLU A 139 -23.80 13.69 -6.54
CA GLU A 139 -24.17 14.14 -5.19
C GLU A 139 -24.67 12.99 -4.30
N ARG A 140 -25.43 12.03 -4.85
CA ARG A 140 -25.86 10.84 -4.09
C ARG A 140 -24.70 9.91 -3.75
N LEU A 141 -23.72 9.77 -4.63
CA LEU A 141 -22.51 8.98 -4.39
C LEU A 141 -21.52 9.71 -3.48
N CYS A 142 -21.49 11.04 -3.51
CA CYS A 142 -20.58 11.91 -2.78
C CYS A 142 -21.39 12.87 -1.89
N PRO A 143 -22.09 12.38 -0.85
CA PRO A 143 -23.00 13.21 -0.08
C PRO A 143 -22.28 14.42 0.54
N PRO A 144 -22.74 15.66 0.27
CA PRO A 144 -22.05 16.88 0.69
C PRO A 144 -22.11 17.14 2.20
N ASP A 145 -23.09 16.55 2.90
CA ASP A 145 -23.31 16.73 4.34
C ASP A 145 -22.36 15.88 5.22
N GLY A 146 -21.45 15.12 4.60
CA GLY A 146 -20.42 14.35 5.29
C GLY A 146 -19.18 15.18 5.66
N PRO A 147 -18.25 14.59 6.45
CA PRO A 147 -17.00 15.26 6.77
C PRO A 147 -16.19 15.51 5.50
N GLY A 148 -15.81 16.77 5.28
CA GLY A 148 -15.04 17.17 4.09
C GLY A 148 -13.54 17.18 4.33
N ILE A 149 -12.78 17.34 3.24
CA ILE A 149 -11.31 17.51 3.26
C ILE A 149 -10.89 18.63 4.22
N ALA A 150 -11.56 19.78 4.17
CA ALA A 150 -11.22 20.93 5.01
C ALA A 150 -11.40 20.65 6.50
N GLU A 151 -12.42 19.87 6.88
CA GLU A 151 -12.63 19.45 8.26
C GLU A 151 -11.52 18.49 8.71
N ALA A 152 -11.17 17.51 7.86
CA ALA A 152 -10.07 16.59 8.13
C ALA A 152 -8.74 17.33 8.31
N GLU A 153 -8.40 18.24 7.40
CA GLU A 153 -7.17 19.05 7.49
C GLU A 153 -7.17 19.94 8.74
N THR A 154 -8.30 20.59 9.08
CA THR A 154 -8.41 21.43 10.28
C THR A 154 -8.21 20.61 11.56
N SER A 155 -8.75 19.40 11.61
CA SER A 155 -8.56 18.48 12.73
C SER A 155 -7.08 18.10 12.89
N ILE A 156 -6.37 17.87 11.79
CA ILE A 156 -4.92 17.58 11.82
C ILE A 156 -4.12 18.83 12.20
N ASP A 157 -4.44 20.00 11.66
CA ASP A 157 -3.75 21.24 11.99
C ASP A 157 -3.82 21.56 13.49
N HIS A 158 -4.99 21.39 14.10
CA HIS A 158 -5.18 21.60 15.53
C HIS A 158 -4.38 20.60 16.36
N ALA A 159 -4.50 19.30 16.08
CA ALA A 159 -3.78 18.27 16.83
C ALA A 159 -2.26 18.35 16.64
N TRP A 160 -1.81 18.69 15.42
CA TRP A 160 -0.40 18.91 15.12
C TRP A 160 0.17 20.09 15.89
N SER A 161 -0.54 21.23 15.90
CA SER A 161 -0.10 22.43 16.62
C SER A 161 -0.01 22.18 18.11
N ALA A 162 -1.01 21.50 18.70
CA ALA A 162 -0.99 21.12 20.10
C ALA A 162 0.21 20.21 20.45
N ALA A 163 0.50 19.21 19.62
CA ALA A 163 1.67 18.34 19.81
C ALA A 163 2.99 19.09 19.63
N LEU A 164 3.09 19.98 18.63
CA LEU A 164 4.29 20.76 18.34
C LEU A 164 4.59 21.78 19.45
N ASP A 165 3.58 22.47 19.97
CA ASP A 165 3.72 23.52 21.00
C ASP A 165 4.04 22.93 22.37
N ALA A 166 3.53 21.73 22.68
CA ALA A 166 3.80 21.03 23.93
C ALA A 166 5.19 20.37 23.95
N ASP A 167 5.83 20.20 22.79
CA ASP A 167 7.09 19.49 22.66
C ASP A 167 8.28 20.42 22.92
N PRO A 168 9.11 20.16 23.96
CA PRO A 168 10.23 21.02 24.31
C PRO A 168 11.40 20.94 23.31
N GLY A 169 11.33 20.05 22.32
CA GLY A 169 12.41 19.75 21.38
C GLY A 169 13.48 18.82 21.96
N GLY A 170 14.62 18.77 21.28
CA GLY A 170 15.73 17.90 21.68
C GLY A 170 15.47 16.42 21.38
N LEU A 171 15.83 15.53 22.32
CA LEU A 171 15.71 14.07 22.19
C LEU A 171 14.68 13.48 23.18
N ASP A 172 13.65 14.26 23.53
CA ASP A 172 12.57 13.82 24.40
C ASP A 172 11.61 12.86 23.67
N ALA A 173 11.66 11.60 24.06
CA ALA A 173 10.97 10.51 23.40
C ALA A 173 9.91 9.84 24.30
N GLU A 174 9.25 10.60 25.18
CA GLU A 174 8.17 10.11 26.05
C GLU A 174 6.75 10.30 25.47
N PRO A 175 5.82 9.35 25.63
CA PRO A 175 4.44 9.57 25.21
C PRO A 175 3.80 10.76 25.93
N SER A 176 2.94 11.51 25.23
CA SER A 176 2.16 12.61 25.83
C SER A 176 0.70 12.58 25.34
N PRO A 177 -0.25 13.18 26.08
CA PRO A 177 -1.63 13.32 25.65
C PRO A 177 -1.79 14.00 24.29
N GLU A 178 -0.95 14.99 23.97
CA GLU A 178 -0.98 15.74 22.72
C GLU A 178 -0.45 14.88 21.55
N ARG A 179 0.60 14.08 21.78
CA ARG A 179 1.13 13.12 20.80
C ARG A 179 0.09 12.03 20.49
N ASP A 180 -0.58 11.50 21.51
CA ASP A 180 -1.68 10.55 21.35
C ASP A 180 -2.91 11.18 20.67
N ALA A 181 -3.20 12.46 20.93
CA ALA A 181 -4.28 13.19 20.27
C ALA A 181 -4.01 13.36 18.76
N LEU A 182 -2.75 13.60 18.36
CA LEU A 182 -2.37 13.60 16.95
C LEU A 182 -2.57 12.23 16.29
N LEU A 183 -2.18 11.15 16.96
CA LEU A 183 -2.46 9.79 16.49
C LEU A 183 -3.96 9.56 16.30
N ALA A 184 -4.78 9.93 17.30
CA ALA A 184 -6.22 9.79 17.25
C ALA A 184 -6.84 10.62 16.11
N ALA A 185 -6.32 11.83 15.85
CA ALA A 185 -6.76 12.65 14.73
C ALA A 185 -6.41 12.03 13.37
N LEU A 186 -5.21 11.46 13.21
CA LEU A 186 -4.78 10.75 12.00
C LEU A 186 -5.60 9.48 11.72
N LEU A 187 -6.08 8.81 12.77
CA LEU A 187 -6.89 7.59 12.69
C LEU A 187 -8.40 7.83 12.82
N ARG A 188 -8.84 9.10 12.86
CA ARG A 188 -10.26 9.47 12.96
C ARG A 188 -11.09 8.91 11.80
N PHE A 189 -10.51 8.88 10.61
CA PHE A 189 -11.11 8.34 9.40
C PHE A 189 -10.44 7.02 9.04
N THR A 190 -11.21 6.03 8.59
CA THR A 190 -10.69 4.69 8.34
C THR A 190 -10.38 4.49 6.87
N ILE A 191 -9.24 3.86 6.59
CA ILE A 191 -8.79 3.62 5.21
C ILE A 191 -9.52 2.46 4.52
N ASP A 192 -10.25 1.63 5.27
CA ASP A 192 -11.00 0.47 4.79
C ASP A 192 -12.44 0.82 4.37
N ASP A 193 -12.89 2.03 4.65
CA ASP A 193 -14.16 2.57 4.18
C ASP A 193 -13.95 3.50 2.99
N PRO A 194 -14.48 3.19 1.79
CA PRO A 194 -14.40 4.08 0.63
C PRO A 194 -14.85 5.50 0.93
N ALA A 195 -15.89 5.71 1.76
CA ALA A 195 -16.40 7.05 2.01
C ALA A 195 -15.39 7.94 2.74
N THR A 196 -14.56 7.36 3.61
CA THR A 196 -13.61 8.11 4.44
C THR A 196 -12.14 7.85 4.11
N GLU A 197 -11.85 6.91 3.20
CA GLU A 197 -10.49 6.57 2.76
C GLU A 197 -9.71 7.81 2.30
N GLY A 198 -10.32 8.63 1.45
CA GLY A 198 -9.69 9.84 0.94
C GLY A 198 -9.36 10.85 2.05
N LEU A 199 -10.20 10.94 3.08
CA LEU A 199 -9.99 11.79 4.26
C LEU A 199 -8.85 11.27 5.13
N ALA A 200 -8.77 9.95 5.34
CA ALA A 200 -7.67 9.31 6.06
C ALA A 200 -6.32 9.61 5.37
N LEU A 201 -6.25 9.42 4.05
CA LEU A 201 -5.06 9.73 3.26
C LEU A 201 -4.71 11.22 3.25
N THR A 202 -5.72 12.07 3.19
CA THR A 202 -5.56 13.52 3.27
C THR A 202 -4.99 13.94 4.61
N GLY A 203 -5.46 13.36 5.72
CA GLY A 203 -4.95 13.65 7.06
C GLY A 203 -3.45 13.35 7.20
N PHE A 204 -3.02 12.16 6.77
CA PHE A 204 -1.59 11.82 6.75
C PHE A 204 -0.79 12.72 5.81
N SER A 205 -1.31 13.03 4.62
CA SER A 205 -0.65 13.93 3.66
C SER A 205 -0.48 15.34 4.24
N ARG A 206 -1.50 15.83 4.97
CA ARG A 206 -1.46 17.11 5.67
C ARG A 206 -0.37 17.12 6.75
N ALA A 207 -0.30 16.10 7.60
CA ALA A 207 0.75 15.97 8.60
C ALA A 207 2.16 15.92 7.98
N GLY A 208 2.33 15.24 6.83
CA GLY A 208 3.59 15.24 6.09
C GLY A 208 4.00 16.64 5.61
N ARG A 209 3.05 17.44 5.08
CA ARG A 209 3.32 18.84 4.67
C ARG A 209 3.63 19.75 5.87
N LEU A 210 2.94 19.57 7.00
CA LEU A 210 3.23 20.31 8.23
C LEU A 210 4.64 20.00 8.74
N LEU A 211 5.04 18.72 8.71
CA LEU A 211 6.39 18.31 9.08
C LEU A 211 7.46 18.95 8.19
N LEU A 212 7.27 18.94 6.87
CA LEU A 212 8.20 19.59 5.94
C LEU A 212 8.30 21.09 6.23
N ARG A 213 7.17 21.78 6.41
CA ARG A 213 7.12 23.21 6.75
C ARG A 213 7.86 23.52 8.05
N ASP A 214 7.61 22.75 9.11
CA ASP A 214 8.19 23.03 10.42
C ASP A 214 9.68 22.63 10.48
N HIS A 215 10.08 21.64 9.69
CA HIS A 215 11.48 21.29 9.47
C HIS A 215 12.24 22.38 8.71
N GLU A 216 11.66 22.93 7.62
CA GLU A 216 12.25 24.05 6.87
C GLU A 216 12.44 25.30 7.74
N ARG A 217 11.61 25.47 8.78
CA ARG A 217 11.70 26.56 9.76
C ARG A 217 12.68 26.28 10.91
N ASP A 218 13.37 25.14 10.88
CA ASP A 218 14.25 24.67 11.96
C ASP A 218 13.56 24.70 13.34
N HIS A 219 12.29 24.29 13.38
CA HIS A 219 11.53 24.29 14.63
C HIS A 219 12.17 23.32 15.65
N PRO A 220 12.35 23.70 16.93
CA PRO A 220 13.02 22.85 17.93
C PRO A 220 12.42 21.45 18.09
N ALA A 221 11.09 21.34 17.94
CA ALA A 221 10.35 20.07 18.01
C ALA A 221 10.32 19.28 16.70
N ALA A 222 10.81 19.81 15.57
CA ALA A 222 10.66 19.15 14.26
C ALA A 222 11.29 17.74 14.23
N TYR A 223 12.39 17.53 14.96
CA TYR A 223 12.99 16.21 15.09
C TYR A 223 12.05 15.21 15.80
N ASN A 224 11.44 15.61 16.92
CA ASN A 224 10.52 14.77 17.67
C ASN A 224 9.23 14.52 16.87
N MET A 225 8.70 15.52 16.17
CA MET A 225 7.55 15.36 15.29
C MET A 225 7.83 14.39 14.13
N LYS A 226 9.06 14.38 13.60
CA LYS A 226 9.50 13.40 12.60
C LYS A 226 9.49 11.97 13.17
N MET A 227 9.92 11.80 14.42
CA MET A 227 9.90 10.50 15.10
C MET A 227 8.47 10.04 15.39
N LEU A 228 7.64 10.93 15.92
CA LEU A 228 6.22 10.73 16.21
C LEU A 228 5.44 10.31 14.96
N LEU A 229 5.59 11.04 13.86
CA LEU A 229 4.85 10.73 12.62
C LEU A 229 5.21 9.34 12.07
N GLY A 230 6.47 8.91 12.24
CA GLY A 230 6.89 7.54 11.90
C GLY A 230 6.20 6.48 12.76
N GLU A 231 5.98 6.76 14.04
CA GLU A 231 5.24 5.85 14.93
C GLU A 231 3.74 5.84 14.62
N CYS A 232 3.14 7.00 14.32
CA CYS A 232 1.75 7.06 13.85
C CYS A 232 1.55 6.24 12.57
N LEU A 233 2.48 6.34 11.61
CA LEU A 233 2.42 5.52 10.39
C LEU A 233 2.58 4.03 10.69
N ALA A 234 3.49 3.64 11.60
CA ALA A 234 3.64 2.24 12.00
C ALA A 234 2.34 1.68 12.59
N ILE A 235 1.71 2.42 13.49
CA ILE A 235 0.43 2.03 14.11
C ILE A 235 -0.66 1.92 13.05
N ALA A 236 -0.78 2.90 12.15
CA ALA A 236 -1.76 2.88 11.07
C ALA A 236 -1.61 1.63 10.18
N VAL A 237 -0.38 1.29 9.76
CA VAL A 237 -0.10 0.08 8.97
C VAL A 237 -0.45 -1.19 9.74
N HIS A 238 -0.22 -1.20 11.06
CA HIS A 238 -0.58 -2.32 11.93
C HIS A 238 -2.10 -2.48 12.05
N HIS A 239 -2.87 -1.40 12.17
CA HIS A 239 -4.34 -1.43 12.16
C HIS A 239 -4.88 -1.92 10.82
N HIS A 240 -4.32 -1.42 9.71
CA HIS A 240 -4.76 -1.83 8.39
C HIS A 240 -3.65 -1.74 7.34
N ALA A 241 -3.40 -2.86 6.65
CA ALA A 241 -2.36 -2.99 5.62
C ALA A 241 -2.41 -1.91 4.52
N ARG A 242 -3.60 -1.39 4.18
CA ARG A 242 -3.75 -0.32 3.18
C ARG A 242 -3.04 0.98 3.57
N TYR A 243 -2.76 1.24 4.84
CA TYR A 243 -2.00 2.44 5.23
C TYR A 243 -0.56 2.43 4.72
N ARG A 244 -0.04 1.31 4.17
CA ARG A 244 1.23 1.30 3.44
C ARG A 244 1.26 2.29 2.28
N GLN A 245 0.11 2.60 1.67
CA GLN A 245 0.03 3.62 0.62
C GLN A 245 0.43 5.01 1.12
N VAL A 246 0.34 5.29 2.44
CA VAL A 246 0.85 6.53 3.03
C VAL A 246 2.36 6.60 2.93
N ALA A 247 3.09 5.50 3.15
CA ALA A 247 4.54 5.47 2.97
C ALA A 247 4.90 5.83 1.52
N GLN A 248 4.18 5.24 0.56
CA GLN A 248 4.38 5.51 -0.86
C GLN A 248 4.10 6.99 -1.21
N ARG A 249 3.06 7.59 -0.63
CA ARG A 249 2.71 9.02 -0.79
C ARG A 249 3.72 9.95 -0.12
N TYR A 250 4.29 9.57 1.02
CA TYR A 250 5.34 10.35 1.68
C TYR A 250 6.61 10.44 0.84
N LEU A 251 6.98 9.34 0.18
CA LEU A 251 8.09 9.35 -0.79
C LEU A 251 7.77 10.20 -2.03
N ASP A 252 6.51 10.29 -2.45
CA ASP A 252 6.11 11.15 -3.57
C ASP A 252 6.07 12.64 -3.17
N LEU A 253 5.72 12.93 -1.91
CA LEU A 253 5.62 14.29 -1.38
C LEU A 253 6.99 14.91 -1.07
N GLU A 254 7.99 14.08 -0.81
CA GLU A 254 9.37 14.51 -0.54
C GLU A 254 9.93 15.30 -1.74
N PRO A 255 10.42 16.54 -1.53
CA PRO A 255 10.99 17.33 -2.63
C PRO A 255 12.18 16.60 -3.27
N ALA A 256 12.21 16.58 -4.61
CA ALA A 256 13.24 15.87 -5.38
C ALA A 256 14.66 16.37 -5.06
N ASP A 257 14.81 17.68 -4.81
CA ASP A 257 16.08 18.35 -4.57
C ASP A 257 16.40 18.54 -3.07
N SER A 258 15.62 17.92 -2.16
CA SER A 258 15.87 18.07 -0.72
C SER A 258 17.18 17.40 -0.29
N GLU A 259 18.04 18.16 0.38
CA GLU A 259 19.25 17.64 1.04
C GLU A 259 18.93 16.84 2.31
N ASP A 260 17.78 17.09 2.95
CA ASP A 260 17.30 16.37 4.13
C ASP A 260 16.12 15.45 3.74
N PRO A 261 16.29 14.12 3.77
CA PRO A 261 15.23 13.17 3.43
C PRO A 261 14.22 12.99 4.59
N VAL A 262 13.44 14.04 4.87
CA VAL A 262 12.60 14.14 6.08
C VAL A 262 11.52 13.06 6.11
N LEU A 263 10.74 12.91 5.05
CA LEU A 263 9.66 11.94 4.94
C LEU A 263 10.22 10.54 4.64
N ALA A 264 11.32 10.42 3.91
CA ALA A 264 11.99 9.12 3.75
C ALA A 264 12.48 8.57 5.11
N PHE A 265 12.93 9.45 6.01
CA PHE A 265 13.22 9.08 7.40
C PHE A 265 11.95 8.63 8.15
N VAL A 266 10.82 9.34 8.00
CA VAL A 266 9.53 8.93 8.61
C VAL A 266 9.15 7.51 8.18
N VAL A 267 9.27 7.22 6.89
CA VAL A 267 9.01 5.88 6.32
C VAL A 267 9.96 4.83 6.91
N ALA A 268 11.27 5.09 6.91
CA ALA A 268 12.25 4.18 7.49
C ALA A 268 12.02 3.95 8.99
N ARG A 269 11.65 5.00 9.74
CA ARG A 269 11.31 4.91 11.17
C ARG A 269 10.09 4.02 11.39
N ALA A 270 9.03 4.21 10.60
CA ALA A 270 7.81 3.42 10.69
C ALA A 270 8.09 1.92 10.48
N PHE A 271 8.79 1.58 9.40
CA PHE A 271 9.13 0.18 9.11
C PHE A 271 10.17 -0.40 10.08
N SER A 272 11.06 0.42 10.65
CA SER A 272 11.94 -0.03 11.74
C SER A 272 11.18 -0.42 13.01
N LYS A 273 10.05 0.25 13.31
CA LYS A 273 9.16 -0.12 14.41
C LYS A 273 8.34 -1.35 14.08
N LEU A 274 7.76 -1.41 12.88
CA LEU A 274 7.03 -2.59 12.41
C LEU A 274 7.90 -3.85 12.41
N ALA A 275 9.18 -3.76 12.00
CA ALA A 275 10.08 -4.92 12.01
C ALA A 275 10.29 -5.49 13.42
N ALA A 276 10.16 -4.66 14.46
CA ALA A 276 10.23 -5.08 15.86
C ALA A 276 8.90 -5.65 16.40
N ILE A 277 7.78 -5.47 15.68
CA ILE A 277 6.43 -5.86 16.10
C ILE A 277 5.89 -7.00 15.25
N ASP A 278 5.86 -6.84 13.93
CA ASP A 278 5.44 -7.84 12.97
C ASP A 278 6.18 -7.67 11.62
N PRO A 279 7.19 -8.50 11.34
CA PRO A 279 7.90 -8.51 10.07
C PRO A 279 7.01 -8.74 8.84
N ALA A 280 5.83 -9.36 8.98
CA ALA A 280 4.92 -9.60 7.85
C ALA A 280 4.30 -8.31 7.29
N LEU A 281 4.39 -7.20 8.03
CA LEU A 281 3.91 -5.88 7.61
C LEU A 281 4.95 -5.06 6.83
N ILE A 282 6.18 -5.56 6.71
CA ILE A 282 7.25 -4.83 6.01
C ILE A 282 7.00 -4.77 4.51
N ASP A 283 6.89 -3.55 4.00
CA ASP A 283 6.80 -3.25 2.57
C ASP A 283 8.19 -3.13 1.96
N MET A 284 8.64 -4.19 1.29
CA MET A 284 9.94 -4.21 0.63
C MET A 284 10.05 -3.13 -0.46
N GLY A 285 8.96 -2.83 -1.17
CA GLY A 285 8.94 -1.79 -2.19
C GLY A 285 9.17 -0.41 -1.60
N ALA A 286 8.54 -0.10 -0.46
CA ALA A 286 8.80 1.16 0.24
C ALA A 286 10.28 1.29 0.65
N LEU A 287 10.91 0.23 1.19
CA LEU A 287 12.32 0.26 1.59
C LEU A 287 13.25 0.46 0.39
N LEU A 288 13.01 -0.24 -0.71
CA LEU A 288 13.81 -0.10 -1.93
C LEU A 288 13.63 1.31 -2.53
N ARG A 289 12.41 1.86 -2.58
CA ARG A 289 12.18 3.24 -3.03
C ARG A 289 12.90 4.27 -2.16
N VAL A 290 12.95 4.10 -0.84
CA VAL A 290 13.76 4.96 0.04
C VAL A 290 15.22 4.91 -0.40
N ALA A 291 15.80 3.71 -0.55
CA ALA A 291 17.19 3.55 -0.96
C ALA A 291 17.47 4.22 -2.32
N THR A 292 16.64 3.96 -3.33
CA THR A 292 16.75 4.55 -4.67
C THR A 292 16.67 6.08 -4.63
N GLN A 293 15.75 6.66 -3.86
CA GLN A 293 15.66 8.12 -3.72
C GLN A 293 16.90 8.73 -3.05
N LEU A 294 17.46 8.07 -2.04
CA LEU A 294 18.69 8.53 -1.40
C LEU A 294 19.90 8.46 -2.35
N ASP A 295 19.98 7.41 -3.17
CA ASP A 295 21.05 7.18 -4.14
C ASP A 295 21.00 8.14 -5.33
N ALA A 296 19.80 8.48 -5.81
CA ALA A 296 19.62 9.40 -6.94
C ALA A 296 20.04 10.85 -6.60
N ARG A 297 20.18 11.19 -5.32
CA ARG A 297 20.42 12.57 -4.85
C ARG A 297 21.88 12.76 -4.44
N ALA A 298 22.63 13.54 -5.21
CA ALA A 298 23.95 14.03 -4.81
C ALA A 298 23.86 15.43 -4.15
N PRO A 299 24.75 15.79 -3.20
CA PRO A 299 25.77 14.96 -2.57
C PRO A 299 25.17 14.01 -1.51
N PHE A 300 25.89 12.93 -1.19
CA PHE A 300 25.55 12.04 -0.09
C PHE A 300 26.04 12.63 1.24
N ASN A 301 25.15 12.84 2.22
CA ASN A 301 25.45 13.52 3.49
C ASN A 301 25.08 12.66 4.71
N ASN A 302 25.41 13.14 5.92
CA ASN A 302 25.15 12.42 7.17
C ASN A 302 23.65 12.16 7.44
N LYS A 303 22.76 13.02 6.94
CA LYS A 303 21.31 12.86 7.09
C LYS A 303 20.83 11.66 6.27
N LYS A 304 21.28 11.53 5.01
CA LYS A 304 21.04 10.34 4.17
C LYS A 304 21.67 9.09 4.75
N ALA A 305 22.89 9.19 5.29
CA ALA A 305 23.55 8.07 5.98
C ALA A 305 22.71 7.55 7.15
N THR A 306 22.09 8.44 7.93
CA THR A 306 21.20 8.06 9.04
C THR A 306 20.01 7.24 8.55
N VAL A 307 19.36 7.63 7.43
CA VAL A 307 18.25 6.87 6.86
C VAL A 307 18.73 5.52 6.32
N ALA A 308 19.87 5.48 5.63
CA ALA A 308 20.47 4.23 5.14
C ALA A 308 20.79 3.26 6.30
N MET A 309 21.29 3.76 7.42
CA MET A 309 21.52 2.95 8.62
C MET A 309 20.21 2.40 9.21
N LEU A 310 19.11 3.16 9.20
CA LEU A 310 17.80 2.65 9.60
C LEU A 310 17.32 1.53 8.68
N LEU A 311 17.48 1.68 7.36
CA LEU A 311 17.20 0.61 6.39
C LEU A 311 18.04 -0.63 6.69
N GLY A 312 19.33 -0.47 7.01
CA GLY A 312 20.19 -1.58 7.40
C GLY A 312 19.72 -2.30 8.66
N ARG A 313 19.23 -1.58 9.67
CA ARG A 313 18.63 -2.20 10.87
C ARG A 313 17.37 -2.99 10.55
N ILE A 314 16.54 -2.50 9.63
CA ILE A 314 15.35 -3.23 9.15
C ILE A 314 15.79 -4.51 8.45
N ALA A 315 16.72 -4.40 7.48
CA ALA A 315 17.23 -5.54 6.74
C ALA A 315 17.88 -6.59 7.67
N ALA A 316 18.61 -6.16 8.71
CA ALA A 316 19.19 -7.06 9.70
C ALA A 316 18.15 -7.86 10.49
N LYS A 317 16.96 -7.29 10.75
CA LYS A 317 15.84 -7.99 11.40
C LYS A 317 15.15 -9.01 10.49
N LEU A 318 15.32 -8.89 9.18
CA LEU A 318 14.77 -9.78 8.16
C LEU A 318 15.78 -10.81 7.66
N ARG A 319 17.07 -10.60 7.96
CA ARG A 319 18.19 -11.48 7.63
C ARG A 319 17.91 -12.92 8.08
N GLY A 320 18.31 -13.89 7.26
CA GLY A 320 18.06 -15.31 7.50
C GLY A 320 16.76 -15.81 6.89
N THR A 321 15.89 -14.91 6.43
CA THR A 321 14.76 -15.27 5.54
C THR A 321 15.18 -15.13 4.09
N ASP A 322 14.62 -15.94 3.18
CA ASP A 322 14.96 -15.86 1.74
C ASP A 322 14.72 -14.46 1.16
N LEU A 323 13.60 -13.82 1.54
CA LEU A 323 13.27 -12.48 1.06
C LEU A 323 14.11 -11.39 1.73
N GLY A 324 14.48 -11.55 3.01
CA GLY A 324 15.38 -10.61 3.68
C GLY A 324 16.81 -10.67 3.14
N ASP A 325 17.32 -11.87 2.87
CA ASP A 325 18.62 -12.06 2.21
C ASP A 325 18.60 -11.52 0.77
N LEU A 326 17.48 -11.68 0.05
CA LEU A 326 17.29 -11.07 -1.27
C LEU A 326 17.26 -9.53 -1.17
N LEU A 327 16.55 -8.94 -0.21
CA LEU A 327 16.57 -7.49 0.04
C LEU A 327 17.99 -6.97 0.27
N ILE A 328 18.76 -7.63 1.13
CA ILE A 328 20.16 -7.26 1.42
C ILE A 328 21.01 -7.34 0.16
N GLN A 329 20.80 -8.37 -0.67
CA GLN A 329 21.48 -8.49 -1.95
C GLN A 329 21.16 -7.32 -2.89
N THR A 330 19.87 -7.05 -3.11
CA THR A 330 19.42 -5.97 -4.01
C THR A 330 19.95 -4.62 -3.54
N LEU A 331 19.94 -4.36 -2.23
CA LEU A 331 20.56 -3.16 -1.66
C LEU A 331 22.08 -3.11 -1.90
N GLY A 332 22.78 -4.24 -1.80
CA GLY A 332 24.23 -4.32 -2.05
C GLY A 332 24.64 -4.03 -3.49
N GLU A 333 23.72 -4.17 -4.44
CA GLU A 333 23.92 -3.86 -5.85
C GLU A 333 23.60 -2.40 -6.20
N GLY A 334 22.93 -1.66 -5.30
CA GLY A 334 22.53 -0.27 -5.50
C GLY A 334 23.67 0.75 -5.34
N GLY A 335 23.31 2.00 -5.09
CA GLY A 335 24.25 3.11 -4.88
C GLY A 335 24.78 3.19 -3.44
N THR A 336 25.31 4.36 -3.08
CA THR A 336 25.95 4.61 -1.78
C THR A 336 25.04 4.32 -0.60
N ALA A 337 23.80 4.82 -0.60
CA ALA A 337 22.81 4.64 0.45
C ALA A 337 22.41 3.16 0.56
N ALA A 338 22.09 2.53 -0.57
CA ALA A 338 21.70 1.13 -0.60
C ALA A 338 22.82 0.21 -0.09
N ARG A 339 24.07 0.47 -0.47
CA ARG A 339 25.24 -0.29 0.02
C ARG A 339 25.46 -0.13 1.51
N ILE A 340 25.30 1.08 2.07
CA ILE A 340 25.36 1.30 3.52
C ILE A 340 24.25 0.52 4.23
N ALA A 341 23.04 0.51 3.68
CA ALA A 341 21.94 -0.28 4.21
C ALA A 341 22.25 -1.79 4.15
N ALA A 342 22.81 -2.29 3.05
CA ALA A 342 23.22 -3.70 2.92
C ALA A 342 24.31 -4.06 3.94
N ILE A 343 25.33 -3.21 4.10
CA ILE A 343 26.40 -3.40 5.10
C ILE A 343 25.78 -3.54 6.50
N GLY A 344 24.93 -2.59 6.91
CA GLY A 344 24.24 -2.66 8.21
C GLY A 344 23.32 -3.88 8.32
N GLY A 345 22.65 -4.26 7.24
CA GLY A 345 21.83 -5.47 7.13
C GLY A 345 22.61 -6.75 7.37
N ILE A 346 23.90 -6.79 7.03
CA ILE A 346 24.78 -7.95 7.22
C ILE A 346 25.42 -7.94 8.61
N SER A 347 25.89 -6.78 9.08
CA SER A 347 26.75 -6.69 10.26
C SER A 347 26.04 -6.47 11.59
N THR A 348 24.84 -5.90 11.58
CA THR A 348 24.13 -5.59 12.84
C THR A 348 23.81 -6.88 13.59
N GLY A 349 24.21 -6.97 14.86
CA GLY A 349 24.02 -8.18 15.67
C GLY A 349 23.40 -8.02 17.06
N GLU A 350 23.33 -6.80 17.59
CA GLU A 350 22.64 -6.50 18.84
C GLU A 350 21.71 -5.29 18.68
N GLU A 351 20.57 -5.31 19.39
CA GLU A 351 19.73 -4.13 19.53
C GLU A 351 20.42 -3.19 20.55
N GLN A 352 21.28 -2.29 20.06
CA GLN A 352 22.23 -1.52 20.89
C GLN A 352 21.58 -0.50 21.84
N ALA A 353 20.26 -0.26 21.79
CA ALA A 353 19.58 0.70 22.66
C ALA A 353 18.12 0.30 22.95
N PRO A 354 17.58 0.62 24.15
CA PRO A 354 16.17 0.44 24.45
C PRO A 354 15.30 1.22 23.46
N SER A 355 14.20 0.62 23.02
CA SER A 355 13.24 1.28 22.15
C SER A 355 12.56 2.42 22.90
N VAL A 356 12.67 3.64 22.37
CA VAL A 356 11.87 4.81 22.80
C VAL A 356 10.57 4.91 22.02
N PHE A 357 9.51 5.44 22.63
CA PHE A 357 8.15 5.49 22.07
C PHE A 357 7.52 6.86 22.30
N TYR A 358 7.04 7.48 21.24
CA TYR A 358 6.41 8.80 21.25
C TYR A 358 4.90 8.74 21.48
N VAL A 359 4.28 7.55 21.41
CA VAL A 359 2.84 7.32 21.64
C VAL A 359 2.60 6.09 22.51
N ASN A 360 1.56 6.16 23.35
CA ASN A 360 1.28 5.14 24.34
C ASN A 360 0.89 3.80 23.70
N GLU A 361 0.15 3.86 22.59
CA GLU A 361 -0.34 2.66 21.91
C GLU A 361 0.81 1.76 21.43
N LEU A 362 1.85 2.34 20.82
CA LEU A 362 3.00 1.57 20.33
C LEU A 362 3.84 0.99 21.48
N ALA A 363 3.99 1.75 22.57
CA ALA A 363 4.65 1.26 23.78
C ALA A 363 3.91 0.04 24.37
N ALA A 364 2.56 0.10 24.41
CA ALA A 364 1.72 -1.00 24.86
C ALA A 364 1.81 -2.22 23.92
N MET A 365 1.82 -2.01 22.60
CA MET A 365 2.01 -3.09 21.62
C MET A 365 3.33 -3.84 21.84
N GLN A 366 4.43 -3.10 22.06
CA GLN A 366 5.72 -3.72 22.33
C GLN A 366 5.70 -4.49 23.67
N ALA A 367 5.15 -3.89 24.73
CA ALA A 367 5.08 -4.51 26.05
C ALA A 367 4.25 -5.81 26.05
N ALA A 368 3.15 -5.84 25.30
CA ALA A 368 2.28 -7.01 25.17
C ALA A 368 2.97 -8.21 24.50
N ARG A 369 4.02 -7.96 23.68
CA ARG A 369 4.82 -9.02 23.04
C ARG A 369 5.75 -9.76 24.02
N GLY A 370 5.83 -9.29 25.27
CA GLY A 370 6.82 -9.72 26.26
C GLY A 370 8.14 -8.97 26.10
N ALA A 371 9.08 -9.16 27.05
CA ALA A 371 10.43 -8.60 26.91
C ALA A 371 10.97 -8.91 25.51
N PRO A 372 11.65 -7.96 24.84
CA PRO A 372 12.28 -8.25 23.55
C PRO A 372 13.05 -9.55 23.74
N ARG A 373 12.93 -10.48 22.79
CA ARG A 373 13.93 -11.54 22.72
C ARG A 373 15.25 -10.80 22.60
N SER A 374 15.94 -10.63 23.72
CA SER A 374 17.36 -10.29 23.85
C SER A 374 18.17 -11.47 23.26
N GLY A 375 17.78 -11.94 22.09
CA GLY A 375 18.51 -12.89 21.30
C GLY A 375 19.30 -12.06 20.34
N ALA A 376 20.62 -12.17 20.41
CA ALA A 376 21.49 -11.78 19.32
C ALA A 376 20.83 -12.15 17.99
N LEU A 377 20.84 -11.23 17.02
CA LEU A 377 20.31 -11.53 15.70
C LEU A 377 21.02 -12.76 15.15
N GLU A 378 20.40 -13.50 14.23
CA GLU A 378 21.10 -14.64 13.65
C GLU A 378 22.38 -14.16 12.93
N PRO A 379 23.49 -14.90 13.06
CA PRO A 379 24.72 -14.55 12.37
C PRO A 379 24.48 -14.58 10.86
N PRO A 380 25.10 -13.67 10.09
CA PRO A 380 24.95 -13.65 8.64
C PRO A 380 25.45 -14.95 8.02
N SER A 381 24.73 -15.41 6.98
CA SER A 381 25.14 -16.58 6.21
C SER A 381 26.49 -16.36 5.52
N ARG A 382 27.20 -17.45 5.17
CA ARG A 382 28.46 -17.36 4.40
C ARG A 382 28.30 -16.60 3.08
N LYS A 383 27.10 -16.66 2.48
CA LYS A 383 26.76 -15.89 1.29
C LYS A 383 26.80 -14.40 1.62
N LEU A 384 26.03 -13.94 2.61
CA LEU A 384 25.99 -12.53 3.03
C LEU A 384 27.39 -11.99 3.38
N LEU A 385 28.20 -12.77 4.10
CA LEU A 385 29.58 -12.38 4.40
C LEU A 385 30.45 -12.22 3.14
N ALA A 386 30.25 -13.04 2.12
CA ALA A 386 30.94 -12.90 0.84
C ALA A 386 30.44 -11.67 0.04
N LEU A 387 29.14 -11.36 0.11
CA LEU A 387 28.58 -10.12 -0.47
C LEU A 387 29.17 -8.88 0.20
N LEU A 388 29.27 -8.85 1.53
CA LEU A 388 29.89 -7.74 2.26
C LEU A 388 31.29 -7.41 1.72
N ARG A 389 32.11 -8.44 1.48
CA ARG A 389 33.43 -8.30 0.86
C ARG A 389 33.36 -7.79 -0.59
N GLY A 390 32.35 -8.21 -1.36
CA GLY A 390 32.11 -7.73 -2.72
C GLY A 390 31.70 -6.25 -2.77
N ILE A 391 30.87 -5.80 -1.80
CA ILE A 391 30.44 -4.41 -1.70
C ILE A 391 31.66 -3.48 -1.56
N TYR A 392 32.68 -3.87 -0.78
CA TYR A 392 33.85 -3.04 -0.47
C TYR A 392 34.71 -2.62 -1.68
N LEU A 393 34.72 -3.38 -2.77
CA LEU A 393 35.63 -3.15 -3.90
C LEU A 393 35.27 -1.86 -4.66
N ASP A 394 36.23 -0.95 -4.82
CA ASP A 394 36.12 0.30 -5.61
C ASP A 394 34.95 1.21 -5.20
N GLN A 395 34.81 1.49 -3.90
CA GLN A 395 33.70 2.29 -3.36
C GLN A 395 34.10 3.68 -2.85
N PRO A 396 33.15 4.62 -2.74
CA PRO A 396 33.35 5.90 -2.04
C PRO A 396 33.81 5.72 -0.59
N LEU A 397 34.59 6.68 -0.06
CA LEU A 397 35.14 6.66 1.30
C LEU A 397 34.08 6.41 2.39
N VAL A 398 32.88 6.96 2.24
CA VAL A 398 31.79 6.76 3.21
C VAL A 398 31.35 5.29 3.31
N VAL A 399 31.34 4.56 2.20
CA VAL A 399 30.99 3.13 2.18
C VAL A 399 32.14 2.30 2.77
N GLN A 400 33.39 2.67 2.46
CA GLN A 400 34.57 2.02 3.04
C GLN A 400 34.59 2.13 4.56
N HIS A 401 34.29 3.33 5.09
CA HIS A 401 34.21 3.54 6.53
C HIS A 401 33.10 2.70 7.20
N GLN A 402 31.94 2.59 6.57
CA GLN A 402 30.86 1.72 7.08
C GLN A 402 31.25 0.24 7.02
N PHE A 403 32.02 -0.18 6.02
CA PHE A 403 32.55 -1.54 5.96
C PHE A 403 33.54 -1.84 7.11
N GLU A 404 34.42 -0.91 7.45
CA GLU A 404 35.34 -1.06 8.60
C GLU A 404 34.56 -1.23 9.91
N ILE A 405 33.56 -0.36 10.15
CA ILE A 405 32.66 -0.48 11.30
C ILE A 405 31.96 -1.85 11.30
N ALA A 406 31.49 -2.30 10.15
CA ALA A 406 30.83 -3.59 10.01
C ALA A 406 31.74 -4.78 10.35
N GLN A 407 33.04 -4.72 10.03
CA GLN A 407 33.97 -5.77 10.45
C GLN A 407 34.09 -5.83 11.98
N ASP A 408 34.17 -4.69 12.65
CA ASP A 408 34.20 -4.64 14.11
C ASP A 408 32.88 -5.11 14.72
N ASP A 409 31.74 -4.77 14.13
CA ASP A 409 30.42 -5.27 14.54
C ASP A 409 30.32 -6.78 14.41
N LEU A 410 30.77 -7.36 13.29
CA LEU A 410 30.78 -8.81 13.06
C LEU A 410 31.67 -9.55 14.07
N ARG A 411 32.85 -9.01 14.38
CA ARG A 411 33.73 -9.55 15.43
C ARG A 411 33.06 -9.51 16.79
N ARG A 412 32.50 -8.36 17.16
CA ARG A 412 31.88 -8.15 18.49
C ARG A 412 30.63 -8.98 18.67
N ALA A 413 29.72 -8.97 17.70
CA ALA A 413 28.40 -9.57 17.86
C ALA A 413 28.35 -11.06 17.50
N PHE A 414 29.23 -11.53 16.61
CA PHE A 414 29.16 -12.90 16.07
C PHE A 414 30.48 -13.68 16.13
N ALA A 415 31.56 -13.09 16.65
CA ALA A 415 32.90 -13.69 16.65
C ALA A 415 33.36 -14.11 15.24
N ILE A 416 33.09 -13.26 14.23
CA ILE A 416 33.51 -13.47 12.84
C ILE A 416 34.67 -12.52 12.52
N ASP A 417 35.88 -13.06 12.44
CA ASP A 417 37.09 -12.28 12.14
C ASP A 417 37.41 -12.19 10.63
N ASP A 418 37.10 -13.26 9.88
CA ASP A 418 37.48 -13.41 8.49
C ASP A 418 36.27 -13.47 7.55
N LEU A 419 36.31 -12.68 6.48
CA LEU A 419 35.28 -12.68 5.43
C LEU A 419 35.63 -13.69 4.32
N PRO A 420 34.74 -14.66 4.02
CA PRO A 420 34.97 -15.63 2.96
C PRO A 420 35.13 -14.94 1.59
N TYR A 421 35.97 -15.54 0.74
CA TYR A 421 36.13 -15.12 -0.66
C TYR A 421 35.37 -16.06 -1.59
N GLY A 422 34.70 -15.50 -2.60
CA GLY A 422 34.11 -16.26 -3.70
C GLY A 422 32.92 -17.14 -3.30
N TYR A 423 31.71 -16.63 -3.49
CA TYR A 423 30.48 -17.42 -3.43
C TYR A 423 29.58 -17.05 -4.60
N THR A 424 28.91 -18.05 -5.19
CA THR A 424 27.79 -17.83 -6.09
C THR A 424 26.54 -17.58 -5.26
N TRP A 425 25.93 -16.41 -5.46
CA TRP A 425 24.64 -16.07 -4.88
C TRP A 425 23.51 -16.90 -5.53
N PHE A 426 22.24 -16.72 -5.11
CA PHE A 426 21.10 -17.17 -5.93
C PHE A 426 21.40 -16.87 -7.40
N ALA A 427 21.21 -17.85 -8.28
CA ALA A 427 21.28 -17.58 -9.70
C ALA A 427 20.05 -16.74 -10.05
N LEU A 428 20.09 -15.43 -9.77
CA LEU A 428 19.11 -14.46 -10.22
C LEU A 428 19.10 -14.58 -11.73
N ARG A 429 18.03 -15.17 -12.26
CA ARG A 429 17.86 -15.26 -13.69
C ARG A 429 17.31 -13.93 -14.12
N ARG A 430 18.05 -13.23 -14.99
CA ARG A 430 17.47 -12.09 -15.71
C ARG A 430 16.28 -12.61 -16.52
N ALA A 431 15.14 -11.97 -16.34
CA ALA A 431 13.96 -12.18 -17.14
C ALA A 431 13.79 -11.02 -18.12
N ALA A 432 12.88 -11.17 -19.08
CA ALA A 432 12.44 -10.05 -19.89
C ALA A 432 11.87 -8.93 -18.98
N PRO A 433 12.04 -7.64 -19.36
CA PRO A 433 11.50 -6.51 -18.60
C PRO A 433 10.02 -6.69 -18.28
N ALA A 434 9.60 -6.21 -17.11
CA ALA A 434 8.18 -5.92 -16.92
C ALA A 434 7.84 -4.60 -17.61
N ALA A 435 6.63 -4.50 -18.16
CA ALA A 435 6.15 -3.28 -18.78
C ALA A 435 5.44 -2.39 -17.74
N HIS A 436 5.55 -1.07 -17.95
CA HIS A 436 4.83 -0.03 -17.20
C HIS A 436 4.82 -0.22 -15.67
N PRO A 437 5.99 -0.40 -15.02
CA PRO A 437 6.04 -0.54 -13.58
C PRO A 437 5.52 0.73 -12.89
N ASN A 438 4.49 0.58 -12.06
CA ASN A 438 3.95 1.63 -11.20
C ASN A 438 4.52 1.49 -9.79
N ARG A 439 5.07 2.59 -9.24
CA ARG A 439 5.66 2.65 -7.88
C ARG A 439 6.74 1.58 -7.63
N ALA A 440 7.53 1.26 -8.66
CA ALA A 440 8.76 0.49 -8.55
C ALA A 440 9.91 1.33 -7.92
N PRO A 441 10.98 0.69 -7.42
CA PRO A 441 11.19 -0.77 -7.31
C PRO A 441 10.28 -1.46 -6.29
N PHE A 442 9.99 -2.73 -6.52
CA PHE A 442 9.35 -3.61 -5.53
C PHE A 442 9.81 -5.06 -5.69
N MET A 443 9.67 -5.85 -4.62
CA MET A 443 9.98 -7.27 -4.61
C MET A 443 9.08 -8.04 -3.66
N GLY A 444 9.04 -9.36 -3.81
CA GLY A 444 8.29 -10.24 -2.94
C GLY A 444 8.25 -11.68 -3.42
N THR A 445 7.53 -12.49 -2.66
CA THR A 445 7.24 -13.89 -2.98
C THR A 445 5.99 -13.97 -3.84
N VAL A 446 6.08 -14.64 -4.98
CA VAL A 446 4.99 -14.84 -5.93
C VAL A 446 3.89 -15.68 -5.29
N ALA A 447 2.67 -15.18 -5.41
CA ALA A 447 1.44 -15.90 -5.11
C ALA A 447 0.50 -15.83 -6.33
N LYS A 448 0.19 -16.96 -6.95
CA LYS A 448 -0.66 -17.04 -8.14
C LYS A 448 -2.12 -17.03 -7.72
N ALA A 449 -2.80 -15.97 -8.12
CA ALA A 449 -4.24 -15.89 -8.01
C ALA A 449 -4.88 -16.49 -9.27
N THR A 450 -5.98 -17.20 -9.04
CA THR A 450 -6.92 -17.77 -10.00
C THR A 450 -8.34 -17.50 -9.50
N THR A 451 -9.35 -17.63 -10.35
CA THR A 451 -10.75 -17.51 -9.91
C THR A 451 -11.10 -18.54 -8.84
N ALA A 452 -10.45 -19.71 -8.85
CA ALA A 452 -10.74 -20.80 -7.92
C ALA A 452 -10.17 -20.59 -6.51
N ASN A 453 -9.11 -19.78 -6.36
CA ASN A 453 -8.41 -19.63 -5.08
C ASN A 453 -8.34 -18.19 -4.55
N MET A 454 -8.81 -17.17 -5.29
CA MET A 454 -8.56 -15.77 -4.95
C MET A 454 -9.03 -15.35 -3.55
N GLU A 455 -10.16 -15.90 -3.06
CA GLU A 455 -10.70 -15.58 -1.74
C GLU A 455 -9.86 -16.21 -0.62
N GLU A 456 -9.55 -17.50 -0.71
CA GLU A 456 -8.69 -18.19 0.25
C GLU A 456 -7.28 -17.58 0.24
N LEU A 457 -6.77 -17.27 -0.96
CA LEU A 457 -5.47 -16.65 -1.11
C LEU A 457 -5.43 -15.28 -0.43
N ALA A 458 -6.44 -14.44 -0.62
CA ALA A 458 -6.51 -13.12 -0.01
C ALA A 458 -6.34 -13.15 1.53
N LEU A 459 -6.83 -14.19 2.19
CA LEU A 459 -6.75 -14.34 3.65
C LEU A 459 -5.32 -14.62 4.16
N ARG A 460 -4.45 -15.24 3.34
CA ARG A 460 -3.08 -15.64 3.69
C ARG A 460 -1.99 -14.67 3.22
N LEU A 461 -2.33 -13.67 2.41
CA LEU A 461 -1.37 -12.69 1.89
C LEU A 461 -0.95 -11.67 2.95
N ASN A 462 0.25 -11.15 2.77
CA ASN A 462 0.83 -10.06 3.55
C ASN A 462 1.79 -9.22 2.67
N ALA A 463 2.45 -8.22 3.24
CA ALA A 463 3.27 -7.25 2.50
C ALA A 463 4.44 -7.87 1.73
N SER A 464 4.88 -9.08 2.12
CA SER A 464 5.97 -9.80 1.46
C SER A 464 5.57 -10.47 0.14
N HIS A 465 4.28 -10.46 -0.22
CA HIS A 465 3.78 -11.15 -1.40
C HIS A 465 3.63 -10.22 -2.61
N VAL A 466 3.93 -10.77 -3.79
CA VAL A 466 3.60 -10.23 -5.10
C VAL A 466 2.52 -11.13 -5.71
N VAL A 467 1.31 -10.62 -5.89
CA VAL A 467 0.21 -11.44 -6.44
C VAL A 467 0.25 -11.43 -7.96
N CYS A 468 0.36 -12.60 -8.56
CA CYS A 468 0.33 -12.79 -10.00
C CYS A 468 -1.10 -13.11 -10.45
N LEU A 469 -1.75 -12.18 -11.16
CA LEU A 469 -3.11 -12.33 -11.67
C LEU A 469 -3.13 -13.13 -12.98
N THR A 470 -3.24 -14.44 -12.88
CA THR A 470 -3.07 -15.33 -14.05
C THR A 470 -4.27 -15.39 -14.98
N GLU A 471 -5.40 -14.84 -14.55
CA GLU A 471 -6.70 -14.91 -15.25
C GLU A 471 -7.38 -13.54 -15.25
N PRO A 472 -8.16 -13.21 -16.30
CA PRO A 472 -8.81 -11.90 -16.42
C PRO A 472 -9.93 -11.66 -15.39
N ARG A 473 -10.47 -12.72 -14.78
CA ARG A 473 -11.62 -12.67 -13.85
C ARG A 473 -11.23 -12.56 -12.38
N ILE A 474 -10.00 -12.16 -12.08
CA ILE A 474 -9.53 -12.08 -10.70
C ILE A 474 -9.80 -10.69 -10.16
N VAL A 475 -10.51 -10.63 -9.04
CA VAL A 475 -10.84 -9.37 -8.36
C VAL A 475 -9.61 -8.82 -7.64
N GLU A 476 -8.86 -7.91 -8.28
CA GLU A 476 -7.65 -7.32 -7.68
C GLU A 476 -7.90 -6.57 -6.36
N ALA A 477 -9.16 -6.21 -6.12
CA ALA A 477 -9.57 -5.57 -4.88
C ALA A 477 -9.44 -6.51 -3.66
N LEU A 478 -9.32 -7.83 -3.83
CA LEU A 478 -9.12 -8.76 -2.71
C LEU A 478 -7.70 -8.71 -2.12
N PHE A 479 -6.73 -8.21 -2.87
CA PHE A 479 -5.31 -8.34 -2.52
C PHE A 479 -4.70 -7.10 -1.85
N ASP A 480 -5.49 -6.33 -1.10
CA ASP A 480 -5.02 -5.16 -0.33
C ASP A 480 -3.91 -5.50 0.67
N ARG A 481 -3.83 -6.76 1.09
CA ARG A 481 -2.77 -7.24 2.00
C ARG A 481 -1.45 -7.51 1.30
N ALA A 482 -1.41 -7.68 -0.01
CA ALA A 482 -0.17 -7.88 -0.76
C ALA A 482 0.68 -6.61 -0.83
N GLY A 483 1.99 -6.77 -1.06
CA GLY A 483 2.89 -5.65 -1.29
C GLY A 483 2.78 -5.09 -2.71
N SER A 484 2.51 -5.95 -3.69
CA SER A 484 2.42 -5.57 -5.10
C SER A 484 1.66 -6.61 -5.95
N LEU A 485 1.36 -6.26 -7.19
CA LEU A 485 0.71 -7.14 -8.17
C LEU A 485 1.51 -7.25 -9.48
N LEU A 486 1.44 -8.42 -10.10
CA LEU A 486 1.77 -8.63 -11.50
C LEU A 486 0.46 -8.87 -12.25
N ILE A 487 0.20 -8.06 -13.27
CA ILE A 487 -1.03 -8.11 -14.06
C ILE A 487 -0.74 -8.40 -15.54
N PRO A 488 -1.70 -8.92 -16.31
CA PRO A 488 -1.53 -9.11 -17.74
C PRO A 488 -1.23 -7.79 -18.46
N LEU A 489 -0.38 -7.86 -19.48
CA LEU A 489 -0.10 -6.73 -20.38
C LEU A 489 -1.38 -6.21 -21.02
N GLN A 490 -1.60 -4.91 -20.87
CA GLN A 490 -2.79 -4.21 -21.33
C GLN A 490 -2.48 -2.71 -21.49
N ASP A 491 -3.46 -1.94 -21.97
CA ASP A 491 -3.33 -0.49 -22.09
C ASP A 491 -3.10 0.17 -20.72
N GLU A 492 -2.17 1.14 -20.62
CA GLU A 492 -1.90 1.87 -19.36
C GLU A 492 -3.13 2.61 -18.85
N SER A 493 -4.01 3.04 -19.75
CA SER A 493 -5.26 3.71 -19.42
C SER A 493 -6.39 2.71 -19.13
N SER A 494 -6.14 1.41 -19.07
CA SER A 494 -7.20 0.44 -18.78
C SER A 494 -7.88 0.72 -17.42
N PRO A 495 -9.16 0.33 -17.25
CA PRO A 495 -9.85 0.45 -15.97
C PRO A 495 -9.09 -0.19 -14.81
N GLN A 496 -8.46 -1.35 -15.02
CA GLN A 496 -7.68 -2.04 -13.98
C GLN A 496 -6.45 -1.22 -13.56
N CYS A 497 -5.68 -0.69 -14.53
CA CYS A 497 -4.51 0.14 -14.27
C CYS A 497 -4.86 1.42 -13.50
N ARG A 498 -5.98 2.07 -13.87
CA ARG A 498 -6.49 3.24 -13.15
C ARG A 498 -6.88 2.92 -11.71
N ARG A 499 -7.59 1.80 -11.48
CA ARG A 499 -8.00 1.36 -10.13
C ARG A 499 -6.81 1.00 -9.24
N LEU A 500 -5.80 0.33 -9.78
CA LEU A 500 -4.58 -0.02 -9.04
C LEU A 500 -3.78 1.23 -8.68
N SER A 501 -3.59 2.13 -9.65
CA SER A 501 -2.89 3.40 -9.46
C SER A 501 -3.57 4.28 -8.42
N SER A 502 -4.90 4.38 -8.45
CA SER A 502 -5.66 5.21 -7.50
C SER A 502 -5.61 4.66 -6.07
N ARG A 503 -5.52 3.34 -5.90
CA ARG A 503 -5.33 2.67 -4.60
C ARG A 503 -3.89 2.73 -4.10
N GLY A 504 -2.97 3.32 -4.87
CA GLY A 504 -1.55 3.39 -4.53
C GLY A 504 -0.87 2.02 -4.45
N VAL A 505 -1.42 1.00 -5.13
CA VAL A 505 -0.89 -0.36 -5.09
C VAL A 505 0.22 -0.49 -6.13
N PRO A 506 1.46 -0.86 -5.76
CA PRO A 506 2.52 -1.11 -6.73
C PRO A 506 2.16 -2.27 -7.66
N PHE A 507 2.39 -2.10 -8.95
CA PHE A 507 2.17 -3.17 -9.93
C PHE A 507 3.11 -3.07 -11.12
N ALA A 508 3.24 -4.17 -11.85
CA ALA A 508 3.88 -4.19 -13.17
C ALA A 508 3.14 -5.15 -14.11
N MET A 509 3.30 -4.94 -15.41
CA MET A 509 2.63 -5.74 -16.42
C MET A 509 3.55 -6.78 -17.04
N LEU A 510 3.03 -7.97 -17.30
CA LEU A 510 3.74 -9.09 -17.92
C LEU A 510 2.88 -9.75 -18.99
N ASP A 511 3.53 -10.30 -20.01
CA ASP A 511 2.87 -11.18 -20.98
C ASP A 511 2.33 -12.43 -20.28
N THR A 512 1.19 -12.95 -20.73
CA THR A 512 0.49 -14.09 -20.12
C THR A 512 1.36 -15.35 -20.05
N GLU A 513 2.17 -15.60 -21.08
CA GLU A 513 3.13 -16.72 -21.11
C GLU A 513 4.16 -16.59 -19.98
N ARG A 514 4.59 -15.36 -19.67
CA ARG A 514 5.53 -15.09 -18.58
C ARG A 514 4.91 -15.22 -17.21
N MET A 515 3.67 -14.79 -17.07
CA MET A 515 2.90 -15.01 -15.84
C MET A 515 2.67 -16.50 -15.59
N ALA A 516 2.49 -17.30 -16.65
CA ALA A 516 2.37 -18.75 -16.56
C ALA A 516 3.67 -19.43 -16.08
N ASP A 517 4.83 -18.95 -16.56
CA ASP A 517 6.17 -19.44 -16.18
C ASP A 517 6.52 -19.25 -14.70
N LEU A 518 5.95 -18.21 -14.05
CA LEU A 518 6.15 -17.97 -12.62
C LEU A 518 5.50 -19.07 -11.78
N LYS A 519 6.20 -19.50 -10.73
CA LYS A 519 5.71 -20.49 -9.77
C LYS A 519 5.35 -19.83 -8.45
N ASP A 520 4.38 -20.42 -7.74
CA ASP A 520 4.14 -20.08 -6.35
C ASP A 520 5.43 -20.27 -5.54
N GLY A 521 5.78 -19.27 -4.73
CA GLY A 521 7.00 -19.28 -3.94
C GLY A 521 8.24 -18.72 -4.65
N ASP A 522 8.23 -18.49 -5.97
CA ASP A 522 9.32 -17.77 -6.64
C ASP A 522 9.49 -16.38 -5.99
N HIS A 523 10.71 -15.89 -5.86
CA HIS A 523 10.95 -14.50 -5.49
C HIS A 523 11.18 -13.66 -6.74
N VAL A 524 10.52 -12.51 -6.81
CA VAL A 524 10.62 -11.57 -7.92
C VAL A 524 11.11 -10.21 -7.44
N GLU A 525 11.95 -9.59 -8.26
CA GLU A 525 12.41 -8.21 -8.12
C GLU A 525 12.08 -7.47 -9.42
N ILE A 526 11.42 -6.31 -9.29
CA ILE A 526 11.04 -5.43 -10.41
C ILE A 526 11.67 -4.05 -10.15
N GLU A 527 12.50 -3.58 -11.07
CA GLU A 527 13.14 -2.27 -11.02
C GLU A 527 13.27 -1.70 -12.43
N GLY A 528 12.55 -0.62 -12.75
CA GLY A 528 12.57 -0.01 -14.08
C GLY A 528 12.26 -1.03 -15.18
N ASP A 529 13.17 -1.18 -16.14
CA ASP A 529 13.10 -2.15 -17.23
C ASP A 529 13.71 -3.53 -16.87
N ARG A 530 13.99 -3.80 -15.58
CA ARG A 530 14.66 -5.01 -15.14
C ARG A 530 13.70 -5.86 -14.29
N MET A 531 13.61 -7.13 -14.64
CA MET A 531 12.96 -8.16 -13.83
C MET A 531 13.95 -9.28 -13.53
N ARG A 532 13.95 -9.74 -12.28
CA ARG A 532 14.76 -10.88 -11.84
C ARG A 532 13.90 -11.88 -11.09
N ILE A 533 14.22 -13.16 -11.28
CA ILE A 533 13.50 -14.27 -10.66
C ILE A 533 14.49 -15.17 -9.93
N VAL A 534 14.16 -15.52 -8.68
CA VAL A 534 14.80 -16.57 -7.91
C VAL A 534 13.77 -17.66 -7.65
N SER A 535 13.93 -18.81 -8.29
CA SER A 535 13.07 -19.96 -7.99
C SER A 535 13.49 -20.65 -6.71
N GLN A 536 12.52 -20.96 -5.86
CA GLN A 536 12.74 -21.87 -4.74
C GLN A 536 13.10 -23.25 -5.30
N ARG A 537 14.09 -23.89 -4.67
CA ARG A 537 14.63 -25.18 -5.11
C ARG A 537 13.75 -26.35 -4.71
#